data_AF-A0A2M8C5W3-F1
#
_entry.id   AF-A0A2M8C5W3-F1
#
_cell.length_a   1.000
_cell.length_b   1.000
_cell.length_c   1.000
_cell.angle_alpha   90.00
_cell.angle_beta   90.00
_cell.angle_gamma   90.00
#
_symmetry.space_group_name_H-M   'P 1'
#
loop_
_entity.id
_entity.type
_entity.pdbx_description
1 polymer ?
#
loop_
_entity_poly.entity_id
_entity_poly.type
_entity_poly.pdbx_seq_one_letter_code
_entity_poly.pdbx_strand_id
1 'polypeptide(L)'
;MVTDQSRILIQISKPRGIEDFKRRLTDNDLSVTVDRQICGIIIECPSCQIPGMLYLVSEVAAERQIRIVAISWWKLGQWSKYEHIMGLIEQQFRDVQALIALTRQLTDLLSPEIVELIRFPK
;
A
#
# COMPACT_ATOMS: atom_id res chain seq x y z
N MET A 1 -25.03 21.65 0.16
CA MET A 1 -23.63 21.52 0.58
C MET A 1 -23.13 20.18 0.07
N VAL A 2 -22.24 20.16 -0.92
CA VAL A 2 -21.59 18.92 -1.36
C VAL A 2 -20.48 18.65 -0.36
N THR A 3 -20.65 17.65 0.50
CA THR A 3 -19.57 17.18 1.36
C THR A 3 -18.47 16.66 0.44
N ASP A 4 -17.27 17.23 0.57
CA ASP A 4 -16.10 16.89 -0.24
C ASP A 4 -15.57 15.50 0.18
N GLN A 5 -16.34 14.45 -0.15
CA GLN A 5 -16.06 13.08 0.26
C GLN A 5 -15.09 12.44 -0.73
N SER A 6 -13.80 12.75 -0.68
CA SER A 6 -12.87 12.02 -1.55
C SER A 6 -12.78 10.54 -1.11
N ARG A 7 -12.82 9.63 -2.09
CA ARG A 7 -12.75 8.18 -1.86
C ARG A 7 -11.67 7.56 -2.74
N ILE A 8 -10.99 6.54 -2.25
CA ILE A 8 -10.01 5.77 -3.01
C ILE A 8 -10.44 4.31 -2.98
N LEU A 9 -10.63 3.71 -4.15
CA LEU A 9 -10.86 2.29 -4.36
C LEU A 9 -9.54 1.62 -4.69
N ILE A 10 -9.20 0.55 -3.97
CA ILE A 10 -7.99 -0.24 -4.21
C ILE A 10 -8.41 -1.69 -4.35
N GLN A 11 -8.30 -2.21 -5.56
CA GLN A 11 -8.54 -3.62 -5.86
C GLN A 11 -7.25 -4.41 -5.69
N ILE A 12 -7.34 -5.60 -5.07
CA ILE A 12 -6.19 -6.47 -4.85
C ILE A 12 -6.42 -7.85 -5.47
N SER A 13 -5.33 -8.53 -5.82
CA SER A 13 -5.39 -9.80 -6.57
C SER A 13 -5.83 -11.00 -5.73
N LYS A 14 -5.58 -10.98 -4.42
CA LYS A 14 -5.95 -12.05 -3.49
C LYS A 14 -6.50 -11.44 -2.20
N PRO A 15 -7.68 -11.85 -1.72
CA PRO A 15 -8.26 -11.33 -0.49
C PRO A 15 -7.57 -11.86 0.78
N ARG A 16 -6.65 -12.82 0.65
CA ARG A 16 -5.91 -13.37 1.79
C ARG A 16 -5.00 -12.28 2.35
N GLY A 17 -5.25 -11.85 3.59
CA GLY A 17 -4.54 -10.74 4.23
C GLY A 17 -5.23 -9.37 4.10
N ILE A 18 -6.42 -9.28 3.47
CA ILE A 18 -7.12 -8.01 3.29
C ILE A 18 -7.56 -7.35 4.60
N GLU A 19 -7.89 -8.13 5.63
CA GLU A 19 -8.24 -7.60 6.95
C GLU A 19 -7.01 -7.05 7.68
N ASP A 20 -5.86 -7.69 7.51
CA ASP A 20 -4.60 -7.19 8.07
C ASP A 20 -4.11 -5.94 7.31
N PHE A 21 -4.28 -5.93 5.99
CA PHE A 21 -4.04 -4.76 5.14
C PHE A 21 -4.92 -3.57 5.56
N LYS A 22 -6.22 -3.80 5.74
CA LYS A 22 -7.16 -2.83 6.29
C LYS A 22 -6.65 -2.32 7.64
N ARG A 23 -6.34 -3.23 8.58
CA ARG A 23 -5.90 -2.85 9.93
C ARG A 23 -4.70 -1.91 9.89
N ARG A 24 -3.67 -2.23 9.09
CA ARG A 24 -2.46 -1.39 8.97
C ARG A 24 -2.75 -0.02 8.38
N LEU A 25 -3.67 0.08 7.43
CA LEU A 25 -4.10 1.39 6.92
C LEU A 25 -4.91 2.15 7.96
N THR A 26 -5.76 1.48 8.73
CA THR A 26 -6.49 2.10 9.85
C THR A 26 -5.57 2.59 10.97
N ASP A 27 -4.43 1.93 11.23
CA ASP A 27 -3.40 2.41 12.17
C ASP A 27 -2.79 3.77 11.77
N ASN A 28 -2.99 4.20 10.51
CA ASN A 28 -2.58 5.50 9.98
C ASN A 28 -3.73 6.53 9.96
N ASP A 29 -4.71 6.38 10.87
CA ASP A 29 -5.89 7.23 11.00
C ASP A 29 -6.79 7.30 9.75
N LEU A 30 -6.77 6.24 8.95
CA LEU A 30 -7.59 6.14 7.73
C LEU A 30 -8.92 5.42 7.98
N SER A 31 -10.01 5.98 7.46
CA SER A 31 -11.30 5.29 7.38
C SER A 31 -11.26 4.28 6.23
N VAL A 32 -11.12 2.99 6.56
CA VAL A 32 -10.96 1.92 5.58
C VAL A 32 -12.06 0.87 5.73
N THR A 33 -12.75 0.59 4.63
CA THR A 33 -13.74 -0.48 4.51
C THR A 33 -13.26 -1.54 3.54
N VAL A 34 -13.56 -2.81 3.84
CA VAL A 34 -13.35 -3.91 2.88
C VAL A 34 -14.57 -4.00 2.00
N ASP A 35 -14.35 -3.94 0.69
CA ASP A 35 -15.38 -4.16 -0.31
C ASP A 35 -15.12 -5.51 -1.01
N ARG A 36 -16.04 -6.45 -0.77
CA ARG A 36 -15.96 -7.80 -1.31
C ARG A 36 -16.37 -7.88 -2.78
N GLN A 37 -17.14 -6.92 -3.30
CA GLN A 37 -17.57 -6.91 -4.70
C GLN A 37 -16.39 -6.61 -5.62
N ILE A 38 -15.51 -5.70 -5.20
CA ILE A 38 -14.30 -5.36 -5.96
C ILE A 38 -13.09 -6.18 -5.52
N CYS A 39 -13.21 -7.09 -4.55
CA CYS A 39 -12.07 -7.78 -3.92
C CYS A 39 -10.99 -6.79 -3.47
N GLY A 40 -11.36 -5.80 -2.66
CA GLY A 40 -10.50 -4.65 -2.37
C GLY A 40 -10.91 -3.88 -1.12
N ILE A 41 -10.35 -2.68 -1.00
CA ILE A 41 -10.66 -1.74 0.07
C ILE A 41 -11.13 -0.40 -0.50
N ILE A 42 -11.96 0.27 0.29
CA ILE A 42 -12.37 1.66 0.09
C ILE A 42 -11.75 2.46 1.21
N ILE A 43 -11.05 3.52 0.86
CA ILE A 43 -10.53 4.51 1.80
C ILE A 43 -11.36 5.78 1.65
N GLU A 44 -12.02 6.19 2.72
CA GLU A 44 -12.70 7.48 2.80
C GLU A 44 -11.76 8.51 3.37
N CYS A 45 -11.54 9.58 2.63
CA CYS A 45 -10.47 10.51 2.97
C CYS A 45 -10.75 11.92 2.44
N PRO A 46 -11.54 12.74 3.16
CA PRO A 46 -12.02 14.03 2.67
C PRO A 46 -10.91 15.03 2.34
N SER A 47 -9.79 14.99 3.08
CA SER A 47 -8.74 16.01 3.07
C SER A 47 -7.35 15.50 2.69
N CYS A 48 -7.18 14.23 2.29
CA CYS A 48 -5.83 13.75 1.96
C CYS A 48 -5.29 14.29 0.65
N GLN A 49 -3.96 14.38 0.65
CA GLN A 49 -3.18 14.43 -0.57
C GLN A 49 -3.08 13.02 -1.16
N ILE A 50 -3.69 12.85 -2.34
CA ILE A 50 -3.77 11.56 -3.03
C ILE A 50 -2.40 10.94 -3.28
N PRO A 51 -1.36 11.66 -3.72
CA PRO A 51 -0.03 11.06 -3.88
C PRO A 51 0.51 10.43 -2.60
N GLY A 52 0.38 11.12 -1.45
CA GLY A 52 0.84 10.60 -0.15
C GLY A 52 0.05 9.35 0.29
N MET A 53 -1.25 9.34 0.04
CA MET A 53 -2.09 8.16 0.31
C MET A 53 -1.69 6.95 -0.53
N LEU A 54 -1.38 7.17 -1.81
CA LEU A 54 -1.00 6.10 -2.72
C LEU A 54 0.38 5.54 -2.36
N TYR A 55 1.29 6.39 -1.87
CA TYR A 55 2.57 5.94 -1.33
C TYR A 55 2.37 5.00 -0.13
N LEU A 56 1.62 5.44 0.89
CA LEU A 56 1.34 4.64 2.08
C LEU A 56 0.66 3.31 1.73
N VAL A 57 -0.34 3.34 0.85
CA VAL A 57 -1.03 2.13 0.36
C VAL A 57 -0.05 1.16 -0.30
N SER A 58 0.87 1.68 -1.11
CA SER A 58 1.86 0.87 -1.83
C SER A 58 2.89 0.27 -0.89
N GLU A 59 3.35 1.03 0.11
CA GLU A 59 4.28 0.58 1.15
C GLU A 59 3.67 -0.58 1.96
N VAL A 60 2.46 -0.39 2.51
CA VAL A 60 1.77 -1.44 3.28
C VAL A 60 1.48 -2.66 2.39
N ALA A 61 1.12 -2.45 1.13
CA ALA A 61 0.90 -3.55 0.19
C ALA A 61 2.20 -4.33 -0.09
N ALA A 62 3.33 -3.64 -0.24
CA ALA A 62 4.63 -4.27 -0.44
C ALA A 62 5.09 -5.08 0.78
N GLU A 63 4.99 -4.52 1.99
CA GLU A 63 5.30 -5.22 3.25
C GLU A 63 4.53 -6.53 3.40
N ARG A 64 3.27 -6.53 2.98
CA ARG A 64 2.35 -7.68 3.09
C ARG A 64 2.33 -8.58 1.85
N GLN A 65 3.16 -8.29 0.85
CA GLN A 65 3.18 -9.01 -0.43
C GLN A 65 1.80 -9.05 -1.11
N ILE A 66 1.02 -7.98 -0.94
CA ILE A 66 -0.29 -7.80 -1.55
C ILE A 66 -0.09 -7.13 -2.90
N ARG A 67 -0.49 -7.83 -3.96
CA ARG A 67 -0.50 -7.25 -5.30
C ARG A 67 -1.78 -6.45 -5.50
N ILE A 68 -1.62 -5.13 -5.66
CA ILE A 68 -2.65 -4.20 -6.11
C ILE A 68 -2.89 -4.42 -7.61
N VAL A 69 -4.16 -4.43 -8.01
CA VAL A 69 -4.62 -4.68 -9.39
C VAL A 69 -5.14 -3.41 -10.04
N ALA A 70 -5.83 -2.57 -9.26
CA ALA A 70 -6.34 -1.30 -9.75
C ALA A 70 -6.47 -0.31 -8.60
N ILE A 71 -6.26 0.97 -8.93
CA ILE A 71 -6.58 2.08 -8.06
C ILE A 71 -7.45 3.08 -8.81
N SER A 72 -8.56 3.46 -8.19
CA SER A 72 -9.44 4.52 -8.66
C SER A 72 -9.70 5.50 -7.53
N TRP A 73 -9.91 6.76 -7.85
CA TRP A 73 -10.28 7.75 -6.84
C TRP A 73 -11.48 8.56 -7.30
N TRP A 74 -12.29 8.96 -6.35
CA TRP A 74 -13.44 9.83 -6.54
C TRP A 74 -13.19 11.13 -5.82
N LYS A 75 -13.36 12.25 -6.53
CA LYS A 75 -13.37 13.60 -5.95
C LYS A 75 -14.31 14.47 -6.75
N LEU A 76 -15.02 15.38 -6.08
CA LEU A 76 -15.93 16.35 -6.73
C LEU A 76 -16.94 15.72 -7.72
N GLY A 77 -17.47 14.52 -7.41
CA GLY A 77 -18.47 13.89 -8.28
C GLY A 77 -17.91 13.03 -9.42
N GLN A 78 -16.59 12.94 -9.60
CA GLN A 78 -15.98 12.22 -10.72
C GLN A 78 -15.05 11.10 -10.26
N TRP A 79 -15.20 9.93 -10.88
CA TRP A 79 -14.22 8.85 -10.79
C TRP A 79 -13.10 9.09 -11.80
N SER A 80 -11.88 9.10 -11.31
CA SER A 80 -10.67 9.14 -12.12
C SER A 80 -9.94 7.81 -11.95
N LYS A 81 -9.69 7.14 -13.09
CA LYS A 81 -8.92 5.89 -13.15
C LYS A 81 -7.44 6.26 -13.30
N TYR A 82 -6.59 5.81 -12.39
CA TYR A 82 -5.17 6.20 -12.35
C TYR A 82 -4.29 5.14 -13.03
N GLU A 83 -4.37 5.03 -14.37
CA GLU A 83 -3.60 4.04 -15.14
C GLU A 83 -2.08 4.27 -15.07
N HIS A 84 -1.65 5.53 -15.00
CA HIS A 84 -0.22 5.90 -14.90
C HIS A 84 0.41 5.49 -13.56
N ILE A 85 -0.38 5.51 -12.48
CA ILE A 85 0.09 5.13 -11.15
C ILE A 85 0.17 3.62 -11.00
N MET A 86 -0.66 2.84 -11.69
CA MET A 86 -0.50 1.38 -11.68
C MET A 86 0.87 0.98 -12.23
N GLY A 87 1.37 1.63 -13.29
CA GLY A 87 2.73 1.40 -13.78
C GLY A 87 3.82 1.79 -12.77
N LEU A 88 3.64 2.92 -12.07
CA LEU A 88 4.56 3.38 -11.02
C LEU A 88 4.51 2.50 -9.76
N ILE A 89 3.35 2.02 -9.35
CA ILE A 89 3.16 1.12 -8.21
C ILE A 89 3.66 -0.27 -8.54
N GLU A 90 3.44 -0.76 -9.75
CA GLU A 90 4.05 -2.02 -10.21
C GLU A 90 5.57 -1.92 -10.23
N GLN A 91 6.12 -0.80 -10.68
CA GLN A 91 7.55 -0.53 -10.64
C GLN A 91 8.06 -0.44 -9.20
N GLN A 92 7.44 0.37 -8.34
CA GLN A 92 7.82 0.50 -6.93
C GLN A 92 7.66 -0.80 -6.15
N PHE A 93 6.62 -1.59 -6.42
CA PHE A 93 6.45 -2.92 -5.82
C PHE A 93 7.57 -3.85 -6.27
N ARG A 94 7.95 -3.82 -7.56
CA ARG A 94 9.13 -4.56 -8.05
C ARG A 94 10.42 -4.07 -7.38
N ASP A 95 10.61 -2.77 -7.23
CA ASP A 95 11.79 -2.18 -6.62
C ASP A 95 11.89 -2.50 -5.12
N VAL A 96 10.78 -2.42 -4.37
CA VAL A 96 10.72 -2.79 -2.95
C VAL A 96 10.91 -4.30 -2.77
N GLN A 97 10.30 -5.14 -3.62
CA GLN A 97 10.55 -6.58 -3.61
C GLN A 97 12.02 -6.91 -3.91
N ALA A 98 12.63 -6.21 -4.87
CA ALA A 98 14.04 -6.33 -5.18
C ALA A 98 14.92 -5.89 -3.99
N LEU A 99 14.57 -4.80 -3.31
CA LEU A 99 15.27 -4.32 -2.11
C LEU A 99 15.15 -5.31 -0.94
N ILE A 100 13.97 -5.90 -0.72
CA ILE A 100 13.76 -6.94 0.30
C ILE A 100 14.56 -8.20 -0.04
N ALA A 101 14.57 -8.62 -1.30
CA ALA A 101 15.33 -9.77 -1.77
C ALA A 101 16.84 -9.55 -1.62
N LEU A 102 17.33 -8.35 -1.99
CA LEU A 102 18.73 -7.95 -1.79
C LEU A 102 19.10 -7.91 -0.31
N THR A 103 18.24 -7.33 0.53
CA THR A 103 18.46 -7.28 1.99
C THR A 103 18.52 -8.69 2.59
N ARG A 104 17.64 -9.61 2.15
CA ARG A 104 17.68 -11.02 2.56
C ARG A 104 18.96 -11.71 2.12
N GLN A 105 19.35 -11.58 0.85
CA GLN A 105 20.62 -12.14 0.36
C GLN A 105 21.82 -11.58 1.11
N LEU A 106 21.84 -10.27 1.40
CA LEU A 106 22.86 -9.66 2.25
C LEU A 106 22.84 -10.26 3.66
N THR A 107 21.67 -10.45 4.25
CA THR A 107 21.55 -11.03 5.61
C THR A 107 22.01 -12.49 5.63
N ASP A 108 21.74 -13.25 4.57
CA ASP A 108 22.16 -14.65 4.41
C ASP A 108 23.67 -14.78 4.15
N LEU A 109 24.31 -13.74 3.59
CA LEU A 109 25.75 -13.67 3.35
C LEU A 109 26.54 -13.12 4.54
N LEU A 110 25.88 -12.42 5.47
CA LEU A 110 26.50 -11.89 6.68
C LEU A 110 26.47 -12.95 7.78
N SER A 111 27.61 -13.18 8.45
CA SER A 111 27.62 -14.06 9.63
C SER A 111 26.72 -13.47 10.72
N PRO A 112 26.13 -14.29 11.61
CA PRO A 112 25.26 -13.82 12.70
C PRO A 112 25.90 -12.71 13.54
N GLU A 113 27.22 -12.73 13.68
CA GLU A 113 28.00 -11.73 14.42
C GLU A 113 27.99 -10.34 13.76
N ILE A 114 27.90 -10.26 12.42
CA ILE A 114 27.83 -8.98 11.69
C ILE A 114 26.40 -8.42 11.69
N VAL A 115 25.39 -9.29 11.69
CA VAL A 115 23.97 -8.87 11.79
C VAL A 115 23.67 -8.24 13.16
N GLU A 116 24.29 -8.73 14.23
CA GLU A 116 24.20 -8.11 15.58
C GLU A 116 24.83 -6.72 15.63
N LEU A 117 25.92 -6.47 14.90
CA LEU A 117 26.57 -5.16 14.82
C LEU A 117 25.75 -4.13 14.01
N ILE A 118 24.88 -4.57 13.11
CA ILE A 118 24.04 -3.69 12.27
C ILE A 118 22.68 -3.39 12.93
N ARG A 119 22.19 -4.26 13.84
CA ARG A 119 20.98 -4.00 14.63
C ARG A 119 21.25 -2.98 15.75
N PHE A 120 21.24 -1.71 15.35
CA PHE A 120 21.21 -0.50 16.17
C PHE A 120 22.41 -0.27 17.14
N PRO A 121 23.25 0.75 16.92
CA PRO A 121 24.02 1.31 18.03
C PRO A 121 23.04 1.94 19.02
N LYS A 122 23.25 1.67 20.31
CA LYS A 122 22.53 2.32 21.43
C LYS A 122 22.69 3.84 21.40
#